data_AF-M7B451-F1
#
_entry.id   AF-M7B451-F1
#
_cell.length_a   1.000
_cell.length_b   1.000
_cell.length_c   1.000
_cell.angle_alpha   90.00
_cell.angle_beta   90.00
_cell.angle_gamma   90.00
#
_symmetry.space_group_name_H-M   'P 1'
#
loop_
_entity.id
_entity.type
_entity.pdbx_description
1 polymer ?
#
loop_
_entity_poly.entity_id
_entity_poly.type
_entity_poly.pdbx_seq_one_letter_code
_entity_poly.pdbx_strand_id
1 'polypeptide(L)'
;MVRVRLPESVGVKGSDVVSKVVLVKADKDISVVSVSNKHVSPETTVLYPVSSLGNEHYVVTPSMEPLDSYPEFSVIMYQELNSVEVHVKGKLHVLTQVHSTGSKLNFKLFSFEGIQLQGIEDLSGTRIVSEKPVAVLVGQVCFCNSTKCNHVFEQLLPVCGWGTTYIIPPLPWPKVDDIVYITASQSTTVLYQRGKQQENVTLTGGNVLQLPVKPSIPVYISANVSIQVMFYGLGAAIPNSSHAFLMNVPDVASYCLMYSINEQEGFENFALMVANTSETTAIILDKKALMEMEASPWH
;
A
#
# COMPACT_ATOMS: atom_id res chain seq x y z
N MET A 1 22.95 -8.36 -3.71
CA MET A 1 21.63 -8.14 -4.35
C MET A 1 21.59 -8.94 -5.64
N VAL A 2 20.51 -9.66 -5.92
CA VAL A 2 20.29 -10.39 -7.18
C VAL A 2 19.11 -9.76 -7.89
N ARG A 3 19.30 -9.30 -9.14
CA ARG A 3 18.22 -8.73 -9.96
C ARG A 3 17.70 -9.80 -10.92
N VAL A 4 16.38 -10.02 -10.93
CA VAL A 4 15.72 -10.95 -11.85
C VAL A 4 14.75 -10.15 -12.71
N ARG A 5 14.97 -10.15 -14.04
CA ARG A 5 14.09 -9.45 -14.98
C ARG A 5 12.97 -10.40 -15.43
N LEU A 6 11.73 -10.03 -15.14
CA LEU A 6 10.56 -10.75 -15.63
C LEU A 6 10.24 -10.34 -17.08
N PRO A 7 9.76 -11.26 -17.93
CA PRO A 7 9.32 -10.91 -19.27
C PRO A 7 8.01 -10.10 -19.22
N GLU A 8 7.80 -9.22 -20.18
CA GLU A 8 6.59 -8.38 -20.28
C GLU A 8 5.30 -9.19 -20.30
N SER A 9 5.36 -10.45 -20.75
CA SER A 9 4.23 -11.38 -20.77
C SER A 9 3.66 -11.68 -19.39
N VAL A 10 4.40 -11.47 -18.29
CA VAL A 10 3.91 -11.61 -16.91
C VAL A 10 2.96 -10.48 -16.52
N GLY A 11 3.02 -9.33 -17.19
CA GLY A 11 2.11 -8.22 -16.95
C GLY A 11 0.64 -8.59 -17.20
N VAL A 12 -0.24 -8.13 -16.30
CA VAL A 12 -1.68 -8.33 -16.39
C VAL A 12 -2.34 -7.08 -17.00
N LYS A 13 -3.43 -7.26 -17.74
CA LYS A 13 -4.20 -6.18 -18.37
C LYS A 13 -5.69 -6.50 -18.25
N GLY A 14 -6.49 -5.47 -17.94
CA GLY A 14 -7.94 -5.61 -17.85
C GLY A 14 -8.39 -6.40 -16.62
N SER A 15 -9.67 -6.76 -16.61
CA SER A 15 -10.24 -7.68 -15.64
C SER A 15 -10.30 -9.09 -16.23
N ASP A 16 -9.40 -9.98 -15.80
CA ASP A 16 -9.38 -11.36 -16.27
C ASP A 16 -8.70 -12.30 -15.27
N VAL A 17 -9.03 -13.59 -15.37
CA VAL A 17 -8.27 -14.66 -14.71
C VAL A 17 -6.94 -14.80 -15.45
N VAL A 18 -5.85 -14.84 -14.68
CA VAL A 18 -4.50 -14.89 -15.21
C VAL A 18 -3.71 -16.05 -14.63
N SER A 19 -3.07 -16.84 -15.48
CA SER A 19 -2.11 -17.87 -15.06
C SER A 19 -0.68 -17.31 -15.04
N LYS A 20 -0.51 -16.11 -14.46
CA LYS A 20 0.74 -15.31 -14.49
C LYS A 20 1.24 -15.04 -13.07
N VAL A 21 1.66 -16.10 -12.38
CA VAL A 21 2.13 -16.02 -10.99
C VAL A 21 3.60 -16.40 -10.91
N VAL A 22 4.39 -15.56 -10.24
CA VAL A 22 5.82 -15.80 -9.98
C VAL A 22 6.00 -16.15 -8.52
N LEU A 23 6.54 -17.35 -8.26
CA LEU A 23 6.90 -17.80 -6.92
C LEU A 23 8.41 -17.75 -6.74
N VAL A 24 8.86 -16.90 -5.83
CA VAL A 24 10.28 -16.83 -5.43
C VAL A 24 10.54 -17.84 -4.34
N LYS A 25 11.56 -18.68 -4.52
CA LYS A 25 12.01 -19.66 -3.53
C LYS A 25 13.48 -19.41 -3.19
N ALA A 26 13.80 -19.48 -1.92
CA ALA A 26 15.16 -19.42 -1.40
C ALA A 26 15.33 -20.46 -0.28
N ASP A 27 16.56 -20.86 -0.04
CA ASP A 27 16.98 -21.76 1.04
C ASP A 27 17.25 -21.02 2.36
N LYS A 28 17.25 -19.69 2.33
CA LYS A 28 17.44 -18.78 3.46
C LYS A 28 16.43 -17.64 3.40
N ASP A 29 16.25 -16.96 4.52
CA ASP A 29 15.42 -15.76 4.59
C ASP A 29 15.96 -14.68 3.65
N ILE A 30 15.05 -14.13 2.85
CA ILE A 30 15.34 -13.06 1.88
C ILE A 30 14.25 -12.00 1.95
N SER A 31 14.61 -10.77 1.65
CA SER A 31 13.66 -9.71 1.32
C SER A 31 13.54 -9.59 -0.19
N VAL A 32 12.32 -9.50 -0.69
CA VAL A 32 12.05 -9.35 -2.12
C VAL A 32 11.39 -8.00 -2.35
N VAL A 33 11.97 -7.22 -3.26
CA VAL A 33 11.40 -5.94 -3.71
C VAL A 33 11.03 -6.10 -5.17
N SER A 34 9.77 -5.84 -5.50
CA SER A 34 9.31 -5.73 -6.88
C SER A 34 9.54 -4.31 -7.38
N VAL A 35 10.00 -4.18 -8.61
CA VAL A 35 10.18 -2.88 -9.28
C VAL A 35 9.40 -2.92 -10.60
N SER A 36 8.46 -2.00 -10.74
CA SER A 36 7.74 -1.74 -11.99
C SER A 36 8.19 -0.39 -12.54
N ASN A 37 8.39 -0.29 -13.86
CA ASN A 37 8.67 1.00 -14.51
C ASN A 37 7.77 1.16 -15.73
N LYS A 38 6.48 1.31 -15.46
CA LYS A 38 5.47 1.49 -16.50
C LYS A 38 5.32 2.99 -16.81
N HIS A 39 5.31 3.36 -18.09
CA HIS A 39 5.13 4.76 -18.53
C HIS A 39 6.13 5.78 -17.94
N VAL A 40 7.35 5.34 -17.56
CA VAL A 40 8.34 6.19 -16.87
C VAL A 40 7.83 6.64 -15.49
N SER A 41 7.07 5.77 -14.82
CA SER A 41 6.66 5.87 -13.43
C SER A 41 7.26 4.66 -12.69
N PRO A 42 8.50 4.78 -12.18
CA PRO A 42 9.12 3.73 -11.39
C PRO A 42 8.39 3.60 -10.05
N GLU A 43 7.95 2.40 -9.73
CA GLU A 43 7.27 2.07 -8.47
C GLU A 43 7.89 0.81 -7.87
N THR A 44 8.02 0.81 -6.55
CA THR A 44 8.59 -0.33 -5.81
C THR A 44 7.68 -0.75 -4.67
N THR A 45 7.55 -2.06 -4.47
CA THR A 45 6.81 -2.61 -3.32
C THR A 45 7.58 -3.80 -2.72
N VAL A 46 7.49 -3.96 -1.40
CA VAL A 46 8.01 -5.14 -0.71
C VAL A 46 7.03 -6.28 -0.90
N LEU A 47 7.53 -7.43 -1.38
CA LEU A 47 6.71 -8.63 -1.50
C LEU A 47 6.80 -9.44 -0.21
N TYR A 48 5.65 -9.70 0.39
CA TYR A 48 5.57 -10.49 1.63
C TYR A 48 5.72 -11.99 1.35
N PRO A 49 6.42 -12.73 2.23
CA PRO A 49 6.56 -14.18 2.08
C PRO A 49 5.20 -14.88 2.20
N VAL A 50 5.10 -16.08 1.60
CA VAL A 50 3.85 -16.86 1.61
C VAL A 50 3.33 -17.19 3.01
N SER A 51 4.22 -17.21 4.01
CA SER A 51 3.90 -17.41 5.42
C SER A 51 3.18 -16.22 6.08
N SER A 52 3.23 -15.04 5.46
CA SER A 52 2.58 -13.81 5.93
C SER A 52 1.28 -13.49 5.20
N LEU A 53 0.90 -14.32 4.22
CA LEU A 53 -0.38 -14.18 3.54
C LEU A 53 -1.53 -14.57 4.46
N GLY A 54 -2.72 -14.04 4.19
CA GLY A 54 -3.90 -14.34 4.98
C GLY A 54 -5.16 -14.50 4.14
N ASN A 55 -6.28 -14.68 4.82
CA ASN A 55 -7.54 -15.07 4.19
C ASN A 55 -8.48 -13.89 3.95
N GLU A 56 -8.31 -12.80 4.68
CA GLU A 56 -9.19 -11.64 4.65
C GLU A 56 -8.40 -10.37 4.38
N HIS A 57 -8.86 -9.58 3.41
CA HIS A 57 -8.24 -8.32 3.01
C HIS A 57 -9.31 -7.27 2.71
N TYR A 58 -8.94 -6.00 2.87
CA TYR A 58 -9.74 -4.87 2.42
C TYR A 58 -8.94 -4.06 1.42
N VAL A 59 -9.53 -3.83 0.25
CA VAL A 59 -8.93 -3.07 -0.84
C VAL A 59 -8.87 -1.59 -0.46
N VAL A 60 -7.77 -0.94 -0.80
CA VAL A 60 -7.65 0.52 -0.85
C VAL A 60 -7.10 0.85 -2.24
N THR A 61 -7.79 1.73 -2.93
CA THR A 61 -7.35 2.23 -4.24
C THR A 61 -7.32 3.75 -4.18
N PRO A 62 -6.21 4.39 -4.55
CA PRO A 62 -6.21 5.84 -4.68
C PRO A 62 -7.31 6.26 -5.65
N SER A 63 -8.28 7.02 -5.15
CA SER A 63 -9.36 7.57 -5.96
C SER A 63 -9.26 9.08 -5.93
N MET A 64 -9.09 9.66 -7.11
CA MET A 64 -9.17 11.10 -7.33
C MET A 64 -9.79 11.30 -8.70
N GLU A 65 -10.70 12.27 -8.79
CA GLU A 65 -11.18 12.76 -10.08
C GLU A 65 -9.99 13.37 -10.86
N PRO A 66 -9.83 13.06 -12.15
CA PRO A 66 -10.90 12.81 -13.13
C PRO A 66 -11.09 11.34 -13.57
N LEU A 67 -12.08 11.14 -14.46
CA LEU A 67 -12.55 9.87 -15.06
C LEU A 67 -11.49 8.92 -15.67
N ASP A 68 -10.22 9.32 -15.72
CA ASP A 68 -9.11 8.54 -16.29
C ASP A 68 -8.27 7.82 -15.21
N SER A 69 -8.86 7.58 -14.03
CA SER A 69 -8.33 6.66 -13.02
C SER A 69 -8.88 5.26 -13.25
N TYR A 70 -7.98 4.27 -13.37
CA TYR A 70 -8.36 2.86 -13.38
C TYR A 70 -7.83 2.20 -12.09
N PRO A 71 -8.58 2.31 -10.97
CA PRO A 71 -8.24 1.62 -9.75
C PRO A 71 -8.31 0.11 -10.00
N GLU A 72 -7.40 -0.65 -9.43
CA GLU A 72 -7.36 -2.09 -9.65
C GLU A 72 -6.87 -2.85 -8.44
N PHE A 73 -7.25 -4.11 -8.37
CA PHE A 73 -6.66 -5.06 -7.46
C PHE A 73 -6.57 -6.44 -8.10
N SER A 74 -5.63 -7.24 -7.61
CA SER A 74 -5.43 -8.62 -8.01
C SER A 74 -5.43 -9.53 -6.80
N VAL A 75 -6.07 -10.68 -6.91
CA VAL A 75 -6.00 -11.76 -5.92
C VAL A 75 -5.22 -12.92 -6.54
N ILE A 76 -4.17 -13.37 -5.86
CA ILE A 76 -3.18 -14.30 -6.41
C ILE A 76 -3.06 -15.54 -5.53
N MET A 77 -3.16 -16.72 -6.16
CA MET A 77 -3.02 -18.04 -5.54
C MET A 77 -1.76 -18.74 -6.05
N TYR A 78 -0.99 -19.35 -5.15
CA TYR A 78 0.28 -20.00 -5.50
C TYR A 78 0.26 -21.53 -5.50
N GLN A 79 -0.43 -22.19 -4.56
CA GLN A 79 -0.24 -23.63 -4.32
C GLN A 79 -1.39 -24.52 -4.76
N GLU A 80 -2.64 -24.15 -4.49
CA GLU A 80 -3.76 -25.09 -4.57
C GLU A 80 -5.09 -24.39 -4.88
N LEU A 81 -6.09 -25.19 -5.27
CA LEU A 81 -7.45 -24.70 -5.52
C LEU A 81 -7.97 -23.95 -4.28
N ASN A 82 -8.49 -22.75 -4.53
CA ASN A 82 -9.01 -21.85 -3.52
C ASN A 82 -10.31 -21.19 -3.99
N SER A 83 -11.26 -21.04 -3.08
CA SER A 83 -12.47 -20.25 -3.30
C SER A 83 -12.26 -18.85 -2.74
N VAL A 84 -12.47 -17.83 -3.58
CA VAL A 84 -12.33 -16.42 -3.23
C VAL A 84 -13.67 -15.72 -3.42
N GLU A 85 -14.13 -15.08 -2.35
CA GLU A 85 -15.32 -14.25 -2.31
C GLU A 85 -14.94 -12.78 -2.25
N VAL A 86 -15.49 -11.98 -3.16
CA VAL A 86 -15.29 -10.53 -3.20
C VAL A 86 -16.62 -9.83 -2.95
N HIS A 87 -16.69 -9.09 -1.84
CA HIS A 87 -17.80 -8.20 -1.51
C HIS A 87 -17.49 -6.81 -2.03
N VAL A 88 -18.10 -6.45 -3.16
CA VAL A 88 -17.80 -5.22 -3.88
C VAL A 88 -18.28 -4.02 -3.08
N LYS A 89 -17.40 -3.01 -2.97
CA LYS A 89 -17.72 -1.63 -2.62
C LYS A 89 -17.14 -0.71 -3.70
N GLY A 90 -17.97 0.20 -4.19
CA GLY A 90 -17.69 0.94 -5.42
C GLY A 90 -18.28 0.27 -6.63
N LYS A 91 -17.59 0.35 -7.77
CA LYS A 91 -18.08 -0.17 -9.04
C LYS A 91 -16.93 -0.69 -9.89
N LEU A 92 -17.06 -1.91 -10.41
CA LEU A 92 -16.02 -2.58 -11.20
C LEU A 92 -16.59 -3.35 -12.39
N HIS A 93 -15.72 -3.65 -13.35
CA HIS A 93 -16.02 -4.53 -14.48
C HIS A 93 -15.50 -5.94 -14.23
N VAL A 94 -16.33 -6.94 -14.49
CA VAL A 94 -15.92 -8.35 -14.67
C VAL A 94 -16.42 -8.80 -16.04
N LEU A 95 -15.49 -9.14 -16.94
CA LEU A 95 -15.83 -9.46 -18.32
C LEU A 95 -16.67 -8.34 -18.97
N THR A 96 -17.92 -8.62 -19.33
CA THR A 96 -18.87 -7.66 -19.92
C THR A 96 -19.86 -7.09 -18.90
N GLN A 97 -19.80 -7.52 -17.64
CA GLN A 97 -20.76 -7.14 -16.60
C GLN A 97 -20.18 -6.09 -15.66
N VAL A 98 -21.06 -5.20 -15.21
CA VAL A 98 -20.77 -4.18 -14.20
C VAL A 98 -21.31 -4.68 -12.86
N HIS A 99 -20.47 -4.64 -11.84
CA HIS A 99 -20.84 -4.97 -10.46
C HIS A 99 -20.64 -3.74 -9.58
N SER A 100 -21.66 -3.44 -8.79
CA SER A 100 -21.68 -2.29 -7.87
C SER A 100 -21.67 -2.73 -6.41
N THR A 101 -21.54 -1.76 -5.51
CA THR A 101 -21.63 -1.94 -4.05
C THR A 101 -22.75 -2.91 -3.66
N GLY A 102 -22.39 -3.90 -2.83
CA GLY A 102 -23.30 -4.96 -2.38
C GLY A 102 -23.30 -6.21 -3.25
N SER A 103 -22.67 -6.17 -4.43
CA SER A 103 -22.45 -7.38 -5.24
C SER A 103 -21.49 -8.33 -4.53
N LYS A 104 -21.77 -9.62 -4.62
CA LYS A 104 -20.90 -10.70 -4.14
C LYS A 104 -20.43 -11.52 -5.34
N LEU A 105 -19.13 -11.54 -5.57
CA LEU A 105 -18.48 -12.29 -6.64
C LEU A 105 -17.77 -13.49 -6.04
N ASN A 106 -17.80 -14.63 -6.74
CA ASN A 106 -17.12 -15.84 -6.31
C ASN A 106 -16.22 -16.32 -7.44
N PHE A 107 -14.95 -16.54 -7.12
CA PHE A 107 -13.94 -17.03 -8.04
C PHE A 107 -13.34 -18.32 -7.50
N LYS A 108 -13.08 -19.26 -8.41
CA LYS A 108 -12.23 -20.43 -8.11
C LYS A 108 -10.89 -20.19 -8.78
N LEU A 109 -9.84 -20.11 -7.98
CA LEU A 109 -8.47 -19.93 -8.47
C LEU A 109 -7.72 -21.24 -8.30
N PHE A 110 -7.13 -21.75 -9.38
CA PHE A 110 -6.24 -22.90 -9.34
C PHE A 110 -4.82 -22.49 -8.90
N SER A 111 -3.94 -23.47 -8.73
CA SER A 111 -2.53 -23.23 -8.46
C SER A 111 -1.90 -22.32 -9.53
N PHE A 112 -1.19 -21.28 -9.09
CA PHE A 112 -0.54 -20.30 -9.98
C PHE A 112 -1.51 -19.50 -10.87
N GLU A 113 -2.75 -19.32 -10.41
CA GLU A 113 -3.69 -18.38 -11.00
C GLU A 113 -3.92 -17.16 -10.10
N GLY A 114 -4.32 -16.08 -10.73
CA GLY A 114 -4.90 -14.93 -10.07
C GLY A 114 -6.08 -14.39 -10.84
N ILE A 115 -6.77 -13.43 -10.24
CA ILE A 115 -7.83 -12.65 -10.88
C ILE A 115 -7.49 -11.18 -10.68
N GLN A 116 -7.41 -10.42 -11.78
CA GLN A 116 -7.34 -8.96 -11.73
C GLN A 116 -8.72 -8.37 -11.95
N LEU A 117 -9.06 -7.35 -11.18
CA LEU A 117 -10.32 -6.63 -11.24
C LEU A 117 -10.04 -5.13 -11.33
N GLN A 118 -10.59 -4.48 -12.35
CA GLN A 118 -10.49 -3.04 -12.56
C GLN A 118 -11.81 -2.34 -12.25
N GLY A 119 -11.68 -1.26 -11.49
CA GLY A 119 -12.76 -0.38 -11.09
C GLY A 119 -13.10 0.63 -12.18
N ILE A 120 -14.37 1.02 -12.18
CA ILE A 120 -14.90 2.20 -12.85
C ILE A 120 -14.86 3.39 -11.88
N GLU A 121 -14.92 3.09 -10.58
CA GLU A 121 -14.93 4.02 -9.47
C GLU A 121 -14.00 3.48 -8.37
N ASP A 122 -13.81 4.27 -7.30
CA ASP A 122 -13.07 3.85 -6.11
C ASP A 122 -13.53 2.48 -5.59
N LEU A 123 -12.59 1.55 -5.39
CA LEU A 123 -12.84 0.21 -4.87
C LEU A 123 -12.53 0.08 -3.37
N SER A 124 -12.15 1.18 -2.73
CA SER A 124 -11.77 1.23 -1.32
C SER A 124 -12.87 0.70 -0.40
N GLY A 125 -12.49 -0.26 0.44
CA GLY A 125 -13.37 -1.00 1.34
C GLY A 125 -14.04 -2.22 0.72
N THR A 126 -13.72 -2.59 -0.53
CA THR A 126 -14.05 -3.92 -1.08
C THR A 126 -13.38 -4.98 -0.21
N ARG A 127 -14.18 -5.93 0.29
CA ARG A 127 -13.70 -7.00 1.17
C ARG A 127 -13.45 -8.27 0.37
N ILE A 128 -12.27 -8.86 0.53
CA ILE A 128 -11.88 -10.13 -0.08
C ILE A 128 -11.77 -11.16 1.03
N VAL A 129 -12.48 -12.28 0.88
CA VAL A 129 -12.42 -13.42 1.80
C VAL A 129 -12.06 -14.66 0.99
N SER A 130 -11.17 -15.50 1.50
CA SER A 130 -10.70 -16.69 0.80
C SER A 130 -10.60 -17.88 1.75
N GLU A 131 -10.80 -19.09 1.24
CA GLU A 131 -10.70 -20.32 2.03
C GLU A 131 -9.24 -20.61 2.45
N LYS A 132 -8.28 -20.20 1.61
CA LYS A 132 -6.83 -20.35 1.85
C LYS A 132 -6.11 -19.02 1.66
N PRO A 133 -4.94 -18.81 2.27
CA PRO A 133 -4.18 -17.57 2.14
C PRO A 133 -3.87 -17.19 0.69
N VAL A 134 -4.08 -15.91 0.37
CA VAL A 134 -3.82 -15.32 -0.96
C VAL A 134 -2.95 -14.08 -0.82
N ALA A 135 -2.22 -13.75 -1.87
CA ALA A 135 -1.61 -12.43 -2.00
C ALA A 135 -2.61 -11.50 -2.68
N VAL A 136 -2.75 -10.28 -2.15
CA VAL A 136 -3.59 -9.24 -2.77
C VAL A 136 -2.70 -8.07 -3.15
N LEU A 137 -2.70 -7.71 -4.42
CA LEU A 137 -2.09 -6.47 -4.91
C LEU A 137 -3.21 -5.45 -5.12
N VAL A 138 -2.98 -4.20 -4.74
CA VAL A 138 -3.86 -3.07 -5.06
C VAL A 138 -3.08 -2.01 -5.77
N GLY A 139 -3.77 -1.13 -6.49
CA GLY A 139 -3.11 -0.02 -7.14
C GLY A 139 -4.02 0.74 -8.07
N GLN A 140 -3.38 1.44 -8.99
CA GLN A 140 -4.02 2.23 -10.02
C GLN A 140 -3.17 2.18 -11.28
N VAL A 141 -3.79 1.81 -12.41
CA VAL A 141 -3.08 1.69 -13.70
C VAL A 141 -2.45 3.01 -14.10
N CYS A 142 -3.20 4.08 -13.85
CA CYS A 142 -2.94 5.41 -14.36
C CYS A 142 -3.58 6.45 -13.46
N PHE A 143 -2.78 7.36 -12.94
CA PHE A 143 -3.25 8.60 -12.33
C PHE A 143 -2.76 9.80 -13.15
N CYS A 144 -3.71 10.59 -13.65
CA CYS A 144 -3.46 11.80 -14.43
C CYS A 144 -3.88 13.03 -13.62
N ASN A 145 -3.00 13.53 -12.74
CA ASN A 145 -3.20 14.82 -12.09
C ASN A 145 -2.11 15.79 -12.48
N SER A 146 -2.33 16.51 -13.58
CA SER A 146 -1.40 17.52 -14.11
C SER A 146 0.02 16.98 -14.43
N THR A 147 0.19 15.65 -14.42
CA THR A 147 1.42 14.90 -14.73
C THR A 147 1.15 13.87 -15.84
N LYS A 148 2.20 13.17 -16.30
CA LYS A 148 2.03 11.92 -17.04
C LYS A 148 1.37 10.85 -16.15
N CYS A 149 0.76 9.86 -16.79
CA CYS A 149 0.14 8.69 -16.19
C CYS A 149 1.05 8.01 -15.16
N ASN A 150 0.78 8.20 -13.86
CA ASN A 150 1.52 7.55 -12.78
C ASN A 150 0.86 6.22 -12.44
N HIS A 151 1.66 5.15 -12.42
CA HIS A 151 1.22 3.81 -12.01
C HIS A 151 1.71 3.56 -10.60
N VAL A 152 0.80 3.16 -9.70
CA VAL A 152 1.13 2.78 -8.32
C VAL A 152 0.56 1.41 -8.02
N PHE A 153 1.27 0.63 -7.22
CA PHE A 153 0.79 -0.65 -6.74
C PHE A 153 1.49 -1.07 -5.45
N GLU A 154 0.78 -1.82 -4.61
CA GLU A 154 1.29 -2.28 -3.33
C GLU A 154 0.70 -3.66 -3.02
N GLN A 155 1.48 -4.56 -2.40
CA GLN A 155 0.94 -5.79 -1.83
C GLN A 155 0.30 -5.51 -0.47
N LEU A 156 -0.97 -5.84 -0.29
CA LEU A 156 -1.65 -5.64 0.98
C LEU A 156 -1.21 -6.64 2.06
N LEU A 157 -1.20 -6.18 3.30
CA LEU A 157 -1.26 -7.03 4.48
C LEU A 157 -2.69 -7.56 4.71
N PRO A 158 -2.87 -8.84 5.09
CA PRO A 158 -4.16 -9.36 5.52
C PRO A 158 -4.62 -8.73 6.84
N VAL A 159 -5.91 -8.83 7.16
CA VAL A 159 -6.50 -8.30 8.40
C VAL A 159 -5.75 -8.77 9.66
N CYS A 160 -5.26 -10.01 9.68
CA CYS A 160 -4.50 -10.55 10.80
C CYS A 160 -3.08 -9.96 10.97
N GLY A 161 -2.58 -9.22 9.97
CA GLY A 161 -1.29 -8.52 10.01
C GLY A 161 -1.44 -7.02 10.33
N TRP A 162 -2.65 -6.55 10.64
CA TRP A 162 -2.92 -5.16 11.00
C TRP A 162 -2.58 -4.88 12.47
N GLY A 163 -2.38 -3.61 12.80
CA GLY A 163 -2.05 -3.13 14.14
C GLY A 163 -2.89 -1.94 14.55
N THR A 164 -2.52 -1.28 15.64
CA THR A 164 -3.36 -0.32 16.35
C THR A 164 -2.74 1.06 16.50
N THR A 165 -1.47 1.26 16.12
CA THR A 165 -0.75 2.51 16.32
C THR A 165 0.20 2.78 15.16
N TYR A 166 0.09 3.98 14.58
CA TYR A 166 0.80 4.36 13.37
C TYR A 166 1.32 5.79 13.49
N ILE A 167 2.49 6.03 12.90
CA ILE A 167 3.08 7.35 12.78
C ILE A 167 3.43 7.57 11.30
N ILE A 168 2.90 8.65 10.73
CA ILE A 168 3.12 9.04 9.35
C ILE A 168 3.86 10.38 9.38
N PRO A 169 5.19 10.37 9.22
CA PRO A 169 5.93 11.62 9.05
C PRO A 169 5.59 12.23 7.69
N PRO A 170 5.50 13.57 7.59
CA PRO A 170 5.32 14.22 6.30
C PRO A 170 6.58 14.01 5.45
N LEU A 171 6.41 13.84 4.15
CA LEU A 171 7.57 13.85 3.25
C LEU A 171 8.23 15.26 3.32
N PRO A 172 9.55 15.37 3.17
CA PRO A 172 10.25 16.64 3.30
C PRO A 172 10.19 17.52 2.03
N TRP A 173 9.65 17.03 0.91
CA TRP A 173 9.62 17.75 -0.37
C TRP A 173 8.25 18.23 -0.89
N PRO A 174 7.09 17.62 -0.58
CA PRO A 174 5.89 17.92 -1.32
C PRO A 174 5.38 19.33 -1.00
N LYS A 175 4.91 20.01 -2.05
CA LYS A 175 4.13 21.25 -1.98
C LYS A 175 2.61 20.98 -2.06
N VAL A 176 2.23 19.71 -2.04
CA VAL A 176 0.86 19.21 -2.12
C VAL A 176 0.58 18.33 -0.92
N ASP A 177 -0.68 18.23 -0.51
CA ASP A 177 -1.09 17.34 0.58
C ASP A 177 -1.05 15.89 0.06
N ASP A 178 -0.33 15.03 0.77
CA ASP A 178 -0.40 13.57 0.57
C ASP A 178 -1.65 13.02 1.27
N ILE A 179 -1.95 11.74 1.08
CA ILE A 179 -3.16 11.12 1.67
C ILE A 179 -2.78 9.88 2.47
N VAL A 180 -3.34 9.77 3.67
CA VAL A 180 -3.37 8.52 4.43
C VAL A 180 -4.78 7.93 4.42
N TYR A 181 -4.88 6.65 4.11
CA TYR A 181 -6.09 5.84 4.12
C TYR A 181 -6.13 4.99 5.37
N ILE A 182 -7.24 5.05 6.11
CA ILE A 182 -7.46 4.29 7.33
C ILE A 182 -8.65 3.37 7.12
N THR A 183 -8.41 2.06 7.09
CA THR A 183 -9.45 1.05 6.82
C THR A 183 -9.75 0.23 8.07
N ALA A 184 -11.03 0.06 8.35
CA ALA A 184 -11.50 -0.80 9.44
C ALA A 184 -12.14 -2.08 8.90
N SER A 185 -11.86 -3.24 9.50
CA SER A 185 -12.52 -4.51 9.18
C SER A 185 -13.81 -4.70 10.00
N GLN A 186 -13.90 -4.03 11.14
CA GLN A 186 -15.03 -4.06 12.06
C GLN A 186 -15.21 -2.69 12.72
N SER A 187 -16.23 -2.57 13.58
CA SER A 187 -16.44 -1.33 14.34
C SER A 187 -15.23 -1.01 15.22
N THR A 188 -14.70 0.20 15.09
CA THR A 188 -13.50 0.67 15.80
C THR A 188 -13.57 2.18 16.02
N THR A 189 -13.02 2.64 17.14
CA THR A 189 -12.81 4.06 17.39
C THR A 189 -11.38 4.39 17.05
N VAL A 190 -11.20 5.26 16.06
CA VAL A 190 -9.91 5.77 15.62
C VAL A 190 -9.71 7.16 16.22
N LEU A 191 -8.61 7.34 16.94
CA LEU A 191 -8.08 8.63 17.34
C LEU A 191 -6.95 8.97 16.37
N TYR A 192 -7.07 10.11 15.69
CA TYR A 192 -5.99 10.65 14.88
C TYR A 192 -5.61 12.05 15.34
N GLN A 193 -4.33 12.36 15.21
CA GLN A 193 -3.76 13.64 15.57
C GLN A 193 -2.98 14.19 14.38
N ARG A 194 -3.27 15.43 14.01
CA ARG A 194 -2.56 16.20 12.96
C ARG A 194 -1.94 17.43 13.63
N GLY A 195 -0.63 17.40 13.83
CA GLY A 195 0.05 18.41 14.65
C GLY A 195 -0.53 18.46 16.07
N LYS A 196 -1.14 19.57 16.48
CA LYS A 196 -1.74 19.74 17.82
C LYS A 196 -3.24 19.43 17.88
N GLN A 197 -3.88 19.16 16.75
CA GLN A 197 -5.30 18.87 16.66
C GLN A 197 -5.53 17.37 16.79
N GLN A 198 -6.32 16.97 17.77
CA GLN A 198 -6.73 15.59 17.99
C GLN A 198 -8.23 15.45 17.74
N GLU A 199 -8.60 14.41 17.00
CA GLU A 199 -9.97 14.09 16.63
C GLU A 199 -10.23 12.60 16.81
N ASN A 200 -11.48 12.24 17.12
CA ASN A 200 -11.92 10.86 17.22
C ASN A 200 -13.06 10.61 16.24
N VAL A 201 -13.04 9.44 15.62
CA VAL A 201 -14.07 9.00 14.68
C VAL A 201 -14.35 7.52 14.89
N THR A 202 -15.61 7.11 14.73
CA THR A 202 -15.97 5.70 14.72
C THR A 202 -16.08 5.24 13.27
N LEU A 203 -15.34 4.19 12.93
CA LEU A 203 -15.41 3.54 11.62
C LEU A 203 -16.11 2.20 11.77
N THR A 204 -16.93 1.83 10.79
CA THR A 204 -17.51 0.49 10.69
C THR A 204 -16.74 -0.34 9.66
N GLY A 205 -16.94 -1.65 9.66
CA GLY A 205 -16.25 -2.56 8.74
C GLY A 205 -16.43 -2.17 7.26
N GLY A 206 -15.32 -2.11 6.53
CA GLY A 206 -15.27 -1.66 5.14
C GLY A 206 -15.32 -0.15 4.96
N ASN A 207 -15.40 0.66 6.02
CA ASN A 207 -15.17 2.10 5.90
C ASN A 207 -13.68 2.39 5.72
N VAL A 208 -13.39 3.33 4.82
CA VAL A 208 -12.05 3.84 4.55
C VAL A 208 -12.12 5.35 4.76
N LEU A 209 -11.40 5.84 5.77
CA LEU A 209 -11.26 7.26 6.05
C LEU A 209 -10.01 7.78 5.35
N GLN A 210 -10.14 8.91 4.66
CA GLN A 210 -9.01 9.61 4.04
C GLN A 210 -8.66 10.82 4.89
N LEU A 211 -7.39 10.99 5.23
CA LEU A 211 -6.88 12.18 5.90
C LEU A 211 -5.75 12.79 5.08
N PRO A 212 -5.73 14.12 4.90
CA PRO A 212 -4.59 14.79 4.27
C PRO A 212 -3.39 14.78 5.22
N VAL A 213 -2.22 14.49 4.67
CA VAL A 213 -0.91 14.64 5.30
C VAL A 213 -0.30 15.92 4.74
N LYS A 214 -0.35 16.99 5.53
CA LYS A 214 0.14 18.30 5.11
C LYS A 214 1.66 18.38 5.24
N PRO A 215 2.35 19.19 4.42
CA PRO A 215 3.78 19.43 4.57
C PRO A 215 4.13 19.86 5.99
N SER A 216 5.17 19.26 6.58
CA SER A 216 5.63 19.52 7.95
C SER A 216 4.64 19.19 9.09
N ILE A 217 3.49 18.56 8.82
CA ILE A 217 2.52 18.17 9.85
C ILE A 217 2.43 16.64 9.89
N PRO A 218 3.00 15.98 10.92
CA PRO A 218 2.87 14.54 11.06
C PRO A 218 1.45 14.13 11.43
N VAL A 219 1.12 12.88 11.08
CA VAL A 219 -0.14 12.24 11.46
C VAL A 219 0.17 11.08 12.40
N TYR A 220 -0.38 11.13 13.61
CA TYR A 220 -0.43 10.00 14.53
C TYR A 220 -1.82 9.39 14.50
N ILE A 221 -1.90 8.05 14.49
CA ILE A 221 -3.16 7.32 14.46
C ILE A 221 -3.09 6.24 15.52
N SER A 222 -4.16 6.11 16.30
CA SER A 222 -4.36 4.96 17.18
C SER A 222 -5.81 4.48 17.12
N ALA A 223 -6.02 3.19 17.32
CA ALA A 223 -7.34 2.58 17.30
C ALA A 223 -7.47 1.53 18.42
N ASN A 224 -8.69 1.30 18.89
CA ASN A 224 -8.97 0.27 19.90
C ASN A 224 -9.09 -1.15 19.33
N VAL A 225 -9.10 -1.28 18.00
CA VAL A 225 -9.04 -2.54 17.24
C VAL A 225 -8.07 -2.34 16.08
N SER A 226 -7.42 -3.41 15.64
CA SER A 226 -6.50 -3.39 14.51
C SER A 226 -7.13 -2.79 13.23
N ILE A 227 -6.42 -1.89 12.57
CA ILE A 227 -6.81 -1.18 11.34
C ILE A 227 -5.71 -1.29 10.29
N GLN A 228 -6.04 -1.07 9.02
CA GLN A 228 -5.04 -0.87 7.99
C GLN A 228 -4.73 0.62 7.86
N VAL A 229 -3.47 0.94 7.63
CA VAL A 229 -3.04 2.28 7.24
C VAL A 229 -2.20 2.19 5.98
N MET A 230 -2.62 2.90 4.93
CA MET A 230 -1.87 3.04 3.68
C MET A 230 -1.56 4.50 3.43
N PHE A 231 -0.36 4.78 2.95
CA PHE A 231 0.09 6.12 2.59
C PHE A 231 0.22 6.23 1.07
N TYR A 232 -0.41 7.25 0.52
CA TYR A 232 -0.36 7.59 -0.88
C TYR A 232 0.35 8.94 -1.03
N GLY A 233 1.60 8.87 -1.50
CA GLY A 233 2.34 10.05 -1.91
C GLY A 233 1.84 10.49 -3.28
N LEU A 234 1.26 11.68 -3.39
CA LEU A 234 0.64 12.12 -4.65
C LEU A 234 1.69 12.45 -5.72
N GLY A 235 2.85 12.93 -5.28
CA GLY A 235 3.85 13.53 -6.16
C GLY A 235 3.33 14.80 -6.86
N ALA A 236 4.21 15.50 -7.57
CA ALA A 236 3.86 16.67 -8.36
C ALA A 236 4.85 16.88 -9.52
N ALA A 237 4.36 17.44 -10.64
CA ALA A 237 5.21 17.82 -11.77
C ALA A 237 5.98 19.14 -11.51
N ILE A 238 6.73 19.20 -10.41
CA ILE A 238 7.56 20.34 -10.02
C ILE A 238 9.00 19.87 -9.73
N PRO A 239 10.01 20.76 -9.85
CA PRO A 239 11.37 20.43 -9.42
C PRO A 239 11.39 19.94 -7.97
N ASN A 240 12.16 18.89 -7.71
CA ASN A 240 12.32 18.26 -6.38
C ASN A 240 11.02 17.67 -5.82
N SER A 241 10.24 16.94 -6.63
CA SER A 241 9.08 16.18 -6.15
C SER A 241 9.21 14.71 -6.52
N SER A 242 8.64 13.84 -5.69
CA SER A 242 8.60 12.41 -5.96
C SER A 242 7.59 12.09 -7.08
N HIS A 243 7.75 10.92 -7.69
CA HIS A 243 6.63 10.28 -8.38
C HIS A 243 5.54 9.90 -7.37
N ALA A 244 4.32 9.67 -7.86
CA ALA A 244 3.27 9.11 -7.01
C ALA A 244 3.68 7.69 -6.59
N PHE A 245 3.39 7.32 -5.35
CA PHE A 245 3.65 5.97 -4.83
C PHE A 245 2.60 5.57 -3.80
N LEU A 246 2.40 4.27 -3.64
CA LEU A 246 1.50 3.70 -2.63
C LEU A 246 2.28 2.75 -1.72
N MET A 247 2.12 2.89 -0.41
CA MET A 247 2.80 2.00 0.54
C MET A 247 1.91 1.62 1.72
N ASN A 248 2.12 0.42 2.26
CA ASN A 248 1.63 0.10 3.60
C ASN A 248 2.40 0.95 4.63
N VAL A 249 1.70 1.45 5.66
CA VAL A 249 2.35 1.97 6.87
C VAL A 249 2.30 0.86 7.92
N PRO A 250 3.46 0.30 8.33
CA PRO A 250 3.50 -0.67 9.41
C PRO A 250 3.05 -0.07 10.75
N ASP A 251 2.50 -0.92 11.62
CA ASP A 251 2.25 -0.57 13.01
C ASP A 251 3.57 -0.29 13.75
N VAL A 252 3.55 0.63 14.72
CA VAL A 252 4.72 1.03 15.50
C VAL A 252 5.43 -0.18 16.15
N ALA A 253 4.69 -1.19 16.61
CA ALA A 253 5.25 -2.40 17.21
C ALA A 253 5.90 -3.35 16.19
N SER A 254 5.68 -3.15 14.89
CA SER A 254 6.29 -3.94 13.82
C SER A 254 7.67 -3.42 13.40
N TYR A 255 8.08 -2.23 13.85
CA TYR A 255 9.40 -1.70 13.54
C TYR A 255 10.51 -2.40 14.34
N CYS A 256 11.68 -2.54 13.72
CA CYS A 256 12.89 -3.15 14.26
C CYS A 256 13.93 -2.09 14.63
N LEU A 257 14.93 -2.47 15.42
CA LEU A 257 16.05 -1.59 15.77
C LEU A 257 17.14 -1.52 14.69
N MET A 258 17.05 -2.35 13.66
CA MET A 258 18.07 -2.47 12.62
C MET A 258 17.42 -2.66 11.26
N TYR A 259 17.87 -1.88 10.29
CA TYR A 259 17.40 -1.92 8.91
C TYR A 259 18.57 -1.92 7.93
N SER A 260 18.37 -2.59 6.79
CA SER A 260 19.24 -2.45 5.64
C SER A 260 18.49 -1.65 4.59
N ILE A 261 19.03 -0.49 4.22
CA ILE A 261 18.49 0.35 3.15
C ILE A 261 19.32 0.06 1.89
N ASN A 262 18.65 -0.16 0.76
CA ASN A 262 19.31 -0.34 -0.51
C ASN A 262 18.94 0.81 -1.44
N GLU A 263 19.95 1.53 -1.92
CA GLU A 263 19.76 2.62 -2.86
C GLU A 263 19.32 2.10 -4.24
N GLN A 264 18.42 2.85 -4.88
CA GLN A 264 18.06 2.66 -6.28
C GLN A 264 18.97 3.49 -7.16
N GLU A 265 19.70 2.79 -8.02
CA GLU A 265 20.63 3.38 -8.99
C GLU A 265 19.88 4.30 -9.97
N GLY A 266 20.39 5.51 -10.18
CA GLY A 266 19.77 6.51 -11.05
C GLY A 266 18.71 7.39 -10.38
N PHE A 267 18.51 7.26 -9.07
CA PHE A 267 17.59 8.09 -8.28
C PHE A 267 18.33 8.82 -7.16
N GLU A 268 17.81 9.98 -6.76
CA GLU A 268 18.12 10.54 -5.44
C GLU A 268 17.36 9.72 -4.40
N ASN A 269 18.09 9.12 -3.47
CA ASN A 269 17.54 8.22 -2.46
C ASN A 269 17.44 8.96 -1.13
N PHE A 270 16.32 8.76 -0.44
CA PHE A 270 16.07 9.39 0.85
C PHE A 270 15.54 8.35 1.83
N ALA A 271 15.91 8.49 3.10
CA ALA A 271 15.42 7.68 4.19
C ALA A 271 14.73 8.58 5.22
N LEU A 272 13.50 8.25 5.56
CA LEU A 272 12.74 8.95 6.58
C LEU A 272 12.63 8.05 7.81
N MET A 273 13.13 8.55 8.94
CA MET A 273 13.17 7.81 10.21
C MET A 273 12.42 8.61 11.26
N VAL A 274 11.57 7.92 12.03
CA VAL A 274 10.92 8.46 13.22
C VAL A 274 11.51 7.74 14.41
N ALA A 275 12.05 8.53 15.34
CA ALA A 275 12.61 8.03 16.58
C ALA A 275 12.10 8.88 17.75
N ASN A 276 12.13 8.31 18.95
CA ASN A 276 11.91 9.09 20.16
C ASN A 276 12.99 10.17 20.26
N THR A 277 12.62 11.42 20.57
CA THR A 277 13.56 12.54 20.68
C THR A 277 14.71 12.24 21.63
N SER A 278 14.46 11.48 22.70
CA SER A 278 15.46 11.04 23.67
C SER A 278 16.49 10.04 23.12
N GLU A 279 16.23 9.42 21.96
CA GLU A 279 17.04 8.35 21.36
C GLU A 279 17.72 8.79 20.05
N THR A 280 17.50 10.02 19.58
CA THR A 280 18.05 10.50 18.30
C THR A 280 19.58 10.44 18.24
N THR A 281 20.26 10.64 19.38
CA THR A 281 21.73 10.52 19.49
C THR A 281 22.24 9.08 19.40
N ALA A 282 21.36 8.07 19.51
CA ALA A 282 21.70 6.66 19.43
C ALA A 282 21.55 6.08 18.01
N ILE A 283 21.16 6.89 17.02
CA ILE A 283 21.02 6.45 15.63
C ILE A 283 22.40 6.21 15.02
N ILE A 284 22.61 5.00 14.50
CA ILE A 284 23.87 4.57 13.88
C ILE A 284 23.61 4.26 12.40
N LEU A 285 24.35 4.93 11.51
CA LEU A 285 24.40 4.65 10.08
C LEU A 285 25.81 4.15 9.72
N ASP A 286 25.90 2.97 9.10
CA ASP A 286 27.18 2.36 8.70
C ASP A 286 28.27 2.37 9.78
N LYS A 287 27.86 1.98 11.00
CA LYS A 287 28.70 1.91 12.22
C LYS A 287 29.20 3.28 12.72
N LYS A 288 28.61 4.38 12.26
CA LYS A 288 28.90 5.74 12.73
C LYS A 288 27.64 6.37 13.32
N ALA A 289 27.79 7.07 14.43
CA ALA A 289 26.71 7.88 14.98
C ALA A 289 26.31 8.96 13.96
N LEU A 290 25.01 9.09 13.69
CA LEU A 290 24.48 10.11 12.81
C LEU A 290 24.43 11.44 13.59
N MET A 291 25.49 12.25 13.49
CA MET A 291 25.63 13.46 14.34
C MET A 291 24.82 14.67 13.87
N GLU A 292 24.29 14.65 12.64
CA GLU A 292 23.45 15.71 12.10
C GLU A 292 22.25 15.08 11.39
N MET A 293 21.13 14.97 12.12
CA MET A 293 19.83 15.08 11.47
C MET A 293 19.54 16.57 11.37
N GLU A 294 19.00 17.06 10.24
CA GLU A 294 18.21 18.29 10.29
C GLU A 294 17.02 18.01 11.22
N ALA A 295 17.25 18.20 12.51
CA ALA A 295 16.23 18.12 13.52
C ALA A 295 15.34 19.34 13.32
N SER A 296 14.21 19.17 12.63
CA SER A 296 13.09 20.08 12.83
C SER A 296 12.64 19.89 14.29
N PRO A 297 12.80 20.89 15.18
CA PRO A 297 12.45 20.72 16.58
C PRO A 297 10.93 20.64 16.69
N TRP A 298 10.40 19.49 17.11
CA TRP A 298 8.97 19.27 17.27
C TRP A 298 8.56 19.57 18.73
N HIS A 299 7.77 20.63 18.96
CA HIS A 299 7.22 21.07 20.26
C HIS A 299 5.69 21.27 20.22
#